data_AF-A0A661F236-F1
#
_entry.id   AF-A0A661F236-F1
#
_cell.length_a   1.000
_cell.length_b   1.000
_cell.length_c   1.000
_cell.angle_alpha   90.00
_cell.angle_beta   90.00
_cell.angle_gamma   90.00
#
_symmetry.space_group_name_H-M   'P 1'
#
loop_
_entity.id
_entity.type
_entity.pdbx_description
1 polymer ?
#
loop_
_entity_poly.entity_id
_entity_poly.type
_entity_poly.pdbx_seq_one_letter_code
_entity_poly.pdbx_strand_id
1 'polypeptide(L)'
;MKATAEQLTISITDYLEGELVSEVKHEYINGDVYAMAGAKRAHNIVSGNIFAAIHNHLKGTICGVFASDMKVAIQTDRDDYFYYPDLHVSCEQETNEHFN
;
A
#
# COMPACT_ATOMS: atom_id res chain seq x y z
N MET A 1 27.32 6.31 28.27
CA MET A 1 26.24 7.08 27.62
C MET A 1 26.26 6.71 26.14
N LYS A 2 25.28 5.94 25.65
CA LYS A 2 25.13 5.73 24.20
C LYS A 2 24.31 6.90 23.67
N ALA A 3 24.87 7.68 22.76
CA ALA A 3 24.09 8.60 21.95
C ALA A 3 23.23 7.75 21.02
N THR A 4 21.94 7.65 21.32
CA THR A 4 20.94 7.21 20.35
C THR A 4 20.73 8.36 19.38
N ALA A 5 21.04 8.16 18.10
CA ALA A 5 20.59 9.07 17.06
C ALA A 5 19.06 9.19 17.20
N GLU A 6 18.53 10.42 17.18
CA GLU A 6 17.10 10.62 17.06
C GLU A 6 16.65 9.93 15.76
N GLN A 7 15.79 8.93 15.88
CA GLN A 7 15.11 8.34 14.74
C GLN A 7 14.19 9.43 14.19
N LEU A 8 14.58 10.04 13.06
CA LEU A 8 13.74 11.01 12.37
C LEU A 8 12.54 10.26 11.78
N THR A 9 11.39 10.37 12.44
CA THR A 9 10.13 9.81 11.96
C THR A 9 9.48 10.77 10.96
N ILE A 10 9.00 10.24 9.85
CA ILE A 10 8.25 10.99 8.84
C ILE A 10 6.79 11.10 9.29
N SER A 11 6.17 12.28 9.14
CA SER A 11 4.73 12.42 9.42
C SER A 11 3.91 11.82 8.27
N ILE A 12 2.65 11.45 8.52
CA ILE A 12 1.76 10.95 7.45
C ILE A 12 1.62 11.98 6.33
N THR A 13 1.49 13.27 6.67
CA THR A 13 1.37 14.35 5.68
C THR A 13 2.62 14.40 4.79
N ASP A 14 3.81 14.41 5.39
CA ASP A 14 5.06 14.45 4.63
C ASP A 14 5.23 13.19 3.77
N TYR A 15 4.82 12.01 4.28
CA TYR A 15 4.81 10.77 3.52
C TYR A 15 3.87 10.86 2.31
N LEU A 16 2.62 11.30 2.50
CA LEU A 16 1.64 11.39 1.42
C LEU A 16 2.03 12.43 0.37
N GLU A 17 2.56 13.58 0.77
CA GLU A 17 3.07 14.59 -0.17
C GLU A 17 4.30 14.09 -0.94
N GLY A 18 5.20 13.37 -0.27
CA GLY A 18 6.36 12.73 -0.89
C GLY A 18 5.98 11.69 -1.94
N GLU A 19 4.93 10.91 -1.67
CA GLU A 19 4.43 9.88 -2.59
C GLU A 19 3.86 10.45 -3.90
N LEU A 20 3.39 11.70 -3.90
CA LEU A 20 2.88 12.35 -5.12
C LEU A 20 3.98 12.73 -6.12
N VAL A 21 5.22 12.88 -5.65
CA VAL A 21 6.36 13.35 -6.46
C VAL A 21 7.46 12.31 -6.61
N SER A 22 7.40 11.22 -5.86
CA SER A 22 8.40 10.16 -5.89
C SER A 22 8.30 9.30 -7.15
N GLU A 23 9.45 8.91 -7.70
CA GLU A 23 9.54 7.93 -8.79
C GLU A 23 9.39 6.48 -8.30
N VAL A 24 9.54 6.25 -7.00
CA VAL A 24 9.42 4.93 -6.36
C VAL A 24 8.35 4.98 -5.26
N LYS A 25 7.60 3.89 -5.11
CA LYS A 25 6.58 3.77 -4.07
C LYS A 25 7.21 3.38 -2.74
N HIS A 26 6.62 3.85 -1.65
CA HIS A 26 7.08 3.51 -0.31
C HIS A 26 5.96 2.97 0.57
N GLU A 27 6.31 2.00 1.41
CA GLU A 27 5.49 1.57 2.54
C GLU A 27 5.82 2.43 3.76
N TYR A 28 4.79 2.75 4.55
CA TYR A 28 4.91 3.54 5.77
C TYR A 28 4.52 2.68 6.98
N ILE A 29 5.37 2.66 7.99
CA ILE A 29 5.18 1.87 9.21
C ILE A 29 5.51 2.77 10.40
N ASN A 30 4.50 3.40 11.01
CA ASN A 30 4.65 4.22 12.21
C ASN A 30 5.78 5.28 12.13
N GLY A 31 5.91 5.93 10.97
CA GLY A 31 6.90 6.99 10.73
C GLY A 31 8.17 6.52 10.04
N ASP A 32 8.39 5.21 9.92
CA ASP A 32 9.45 4.65 9.08
C ASP A 32 8.95 4.46 7.64
N VAL A 33 9.78 4.80 6.66
CA VAL A 33 9.44 4.75 5.23
C VAL A 33 10.37 3.78 4.50
N TYR A 34 9.80 2.81 3.79
CA TYR A 34 10.52 1.73 3.12
C TYR A 34 10.25 1.76 1.62
N ALA A 35 11.30 1.91 0.80
CA ALA A 35 11.15 1.84 -0.64
C ALA A 35 10.74 0.44 -1.09
N MET A 36 9.71 0.36 -1.91
CA MET A 36 9.28 -0.89 -2.49
C MET A 36 10.30 -1.41 -3.49
N ALA A 37 10.53 -2.73 -3.46
CA ALA A 37 11.21 -3.40 -4.54
C ALA A 37 10.30 -3.47 -5.77
N GLY A 38 10.84 -3.17 -6.95
CA GLY A 38 10.13 -3.38 -8.20
C GLY A 38 9.78 -4.85 -8.44
N ALA A 39 8.72 -5.10 -9.20
CA ALA A 39 8.26 -6.45 -9.52
C ALA A 39 9.13 -7.14 -10.58
N LYS A 40 9.34 -8.45 -10.42
CA LYS A 40 9.95 -9.32 -11.44
C LYS A 40 8.87 -9.98 -12.30
N ARG A 41 9.25 -10.45 -13.50
CA ARG A 41 8.33 -11.18 -14.41
C ARG A 41 7.55 -12.31 -13.72
N ALA A 42 8.22 -13.11 -12.89
CA ALA A 42 7.58 -14.22 -12.19
C ALA A 42 6.51 -13.74 -11.19
N HIS A 43 6.78 -12.65 -10.48
CA HIS A 43 5.83 -12.00 -9.57
C HIS A 43 4.60 -11.51 -10.35
N ASN A 44 4.79 -10.76 -11.44
CA ASN A 44 3.67 -10.27 -12.26
C ASN A 44 2.78 -11.38 -12.81
N ILE A 45 3.35 -12.53 -13.19
CA ILE A 45 2.58 -13.68 -13.68
C ILE A 45 1.72 -14.28 -12.56
N VAL A 46 2.32 -14.49 -11.38
CA VAL A 46 1.61 -15.09 -10.24
C VAL A 46 0.50 -14.15 -9.76
N SER A 47 0.83 -12.87 -9.52
CA SER A 47 -0.15 -11.87 -9.06
C SER A 47 -1.25 -11.65 -10.08
N GLY A 48 -0.94 -11.60 -11.39
CA GLY A 48 -1.94 -11.47 -12.44
C GLY A 48 -2.91 -12.65 -12.51
N ASN A 49 -2.42 -13.88 -12.34
CA ASN A 49 -3.29 -15.07 -12.31
C ASN A 49 -4.23 -15.08 -11.10
N ILE A 50 -3.71 -14.71 -9.93
CA ILE A 50 -4.51 -14.63 -8.69
C ILE A 50 -5.55 -13.52 -8.82
N PHE A 51 -5.15 -12.33 -9.31
CA PHE A 51 -6.06 -11.22 -9.59
C PHE A 51 -7.24 -11.68 -10.47
N ALA A 52 -6.95 -12.31 -11.60
CA ALA A 52 -7.97 -12.74 -12.55
C ALA A 52 -8.94 -13.77 -11.93
N ALA A 53 -8.43 -14.70 -11.12
CA ALA A 53 -9.25 -15.69 -10.44
C ALA A 53 -10.20 -15.04 -9.42
N ILE A 54 -9.69 -14.14 -8.56
CA ILE A 54 -10.50 -13.45 -7.55
C ILE A 54 -11.50 -12.50 -8.20
N HIS A 55 -11.07 -11.72 -9.18
CA HIS A 55 -11.93 -10.78 -9.90
C HIS A 55 -13.12 -11.50 -10.56
N ASN A 56 -12.88 -12.65 -11.19
CA ASN A 56 -13.95 -13.45 -11.77
C ASN A 56 -14.88 -14.03 -10.71
N HIS A 57 -14.36 -14.44 -9.55
CA HIS A 57 -15.17 -14.93 -8.44
C HIS A 57 -16.08 -13.85 -7.85
N LEU A 58 -15.60 -12.61 -7.76
CA LEU A 58 -16.32 -11.47 -7.19
C LEU A 58 -17.23 -10.75 -8.19
N LYS A 59 -17.29 -11.21 -9.45
CA LYS A 59 -18.09 -10.58 -10.50
C LYS A 59 -19.57 -10.50 -10.09
N GLY A 60 -20.12 -9.28 -10.10
CA GLY A 60 -21.50 -9.01 -9.72
C GLY A 60 -21.70 -8.71 -8.23
N THR A 61 -20.64 -8.72 -7.43
CA THR A 61 -20.65 -8.21 -6.06
C THR A 61 -20.26 -6.72 -6.01
N ILE A 62 -20.30 -6.11 -4.83
CA ILE A 62 -19.79 -4.76 -4.58
C ILE A 62 -18.26 -4.73 -4.41
N CYS A 63 -17.60 -5.89 -4.37
CA CYS A 63 -16.18 -5.97 -4.07
C CYS A 63 -15.30 -5.77 -5.30
N GLY A 64 -14.27 -4.94 -5.16
CA GLY A 64 -13.21 -4.72 -6.13
C GLY A 64 -11.92 -5.44 -5.72
N VAL A 65 -11.18 -5.94 -6.72
CA VAL A 65 -9.81 -6.44 -6.54
C VAL A 65 -8.86 -5.37 -7.06
N PHE A 66 -7.82 -5.09 -6.29
CA PHE A 66 -6.81 -4.08 -6.60
C PHE A 66 -5.43 -4.74 -6.62
N ALA A 67 -4.55 -4.25 -7.50
CA ALA A 67 -3.18 -4.74 -7.65
C ALA A 67 -2.18 -3.89 -6.87
N SER A 68 -0.91 -4.25 -6.93
CA SER A 68 0.24 -3.60 -6.27
C SER A 68 0.39 -2.10 -6.50
N ASP A 69 -0.40 -1.52 -7.39
CA ASP A 69 -0.39 -0.09 -7.62
C ASP A 69 -1.31 0.72 -6.72
N MET A 70 -2.23 0.05 -6.01
CA MET A 70 -3.15 0.70 -5.07
C MET A 70 -2.64 0.58 -3.63
N LYS A 71 -2.61 1.71 -2.94
CA LYS A 71 -2.21 1.81 -1.53
C LYS A 71 -3.35 1.34 -0.62
N VAL A 72 -3.01 0.74 0.52
CA VAL A 72 -3.95 0.40 1.59
C VAL A 72 -3.51 1.10 2.87
N ALA A 73 -4.42 1.85 3.47
CA ALA A 73 -4.24 2.46 4.79
C ALA A 73 -4.78 1.52 5.88
N ILE A 74 -3.98 1.28 6.91
CA ILE A 74 -4.41 0.60 8.12
C ILE A 74 -4.11 1.53 9.29
N GLN A 75 -5.15 2.20 9.77
CA GLN A 75 -5.05 3.19 10.83
C GLN A 75 -5.85 2.73 12.06
N THR A 76 -5.21 2.80 13.22
CA THR A 76 -5.80 2.47 14.52
C THR A 76 -5.52 3.61 15.49
N ASP A 77 -6.03 3.51 16.72
CA ASP A 77 -5.75 4.51 17.76
C ASP A 77 -4.25 4.68 18.11
N ARG A 78 -3.39 3.74 17.69
CA ARG A 78 -1.97 3.71 18.07
C ARG A 78 -1.00 3.60 16.91
N ASP A 79 -1.48 3.14 15.77
CA ASP A 79 -0.62 2.73 14.67
C ASP A 79 -1.18 3.22 13.34
N ASP A 80 -0.27 3.65 12.47
CA ASP A 80 -0.53 4.11 11.12
C ASP A 80 0.36 3.35 10.15
N TYR A 81 -0.28 2.62 9.24
CA TYR A 81 0.41 1.88 8.20
C TYR A 81 -0.14 2.24 6.82
N PHE A 82 0.76 2.34 5.85
CA PHE A 82 0.40 2.37 4.43
C PHE A 82 1.21 1.32 3.69
N TYR A 83 0.52 0.39 3.04
CA TYR A 83 1.13 -0.70 2.28
C TYR A 83 0.73 -0.63 0.81
N TYR A 84 1.55 -1.26 -0.02
CA TYR A 84 1.23 -1.53 -1.43
C TYR A 84 1.26 -3.05 -1.64
N PRO A 85 0.23 -3.76 -1.18
CA PRO A 85 0.20 -5.22 -1.25
C PRO A 85 0.14 -5.70 -2.70
N ASP A 86 0.68 -6.89 -2.98
CA ASP A 86 0.60 -7.48 -4.32
C ASP A 86 -0.83 -7.51 -4.87
N LEU A 87 -1.78 -7.83 -3.99
CA LEU A 87 -3.22 -7.85 -4.24
C LEU A 87 -3.99 -7.58 -2.94
N HIS A 88 -5.10 -6.86 -3.03
CA HIS A 88 -6.12 -6.79 -1.98
C HIS A 88 -7.53 -6.71 -2.55
N VAL A 89 -8.52 -6.94 -1.69
CA VAL A 89 -9.94 -6.83 -1.99
C VAL A 89 -10.56 -5.83 -1.04
N SER A 90 -11.33 -4.88 -1.58
CA SER A 90 -12.22 -4.04 -0.78
C SER A 90 -13.64 -4.20 -1.28
N CYS A 91 -14.59 -4.29 -0.34
CA CYS A 91 -16.02 -4.28 -0.62
C CYS A 91 -16.67 -2.94 -0.27
N GLU A 92 -15.88 -2.00 0.21
CA GLU A 92 -16.34 -0.66 0.58
C GLU A 92 -16.27 0.27 -0.63
N GLN A 93 -17.20 1.22 -0.66
CA GLN A 93 -17.18 2.28 -1.66
C GLN A 93 -16.29 3.41 -1.14
N GLU A 94 -15.00 3.26 -1.34
CA GLU A 94 -14.01 4.26 -0.91
C GLU A 94 -14.13 5.53 -1.76
N THR A 95 -14.01 6.68 -1.11
CA THR A 95 -14.06 8.00 -1.77
C THR A 95 -12.69 8.65 -1.88
N ASN A 96 -11.69 8.10 -1.17
CA ASN A 96 -10.31 8.50 -1.30
C ASN A 96 -9.72 8.06 -2.64
N GLU A 97 -9.08 8.99 -3.35
CA GLU A 97 -8.50 8.72 -4.67
C GLU A 97 -7.13 8.02 -4.61
N HIS A 98 -6.48 8.00 -3.44
CA HIS A 98 -5.07 7.64 -3.30
C HIS A 98 -4.82 6.36 -2.51
N PHE A 99 -5.75 5.93 -1.67
CA PHE A 99 -5.65 4.69 -0.93
C PHE A 99 -7.02 4.11 -0.60
N ASN A 100 -7.05 2.78 -0.45
CA ASN A 100 -8.16 2.04 0.13
C ASN A 100 -8.00 1.87 1.64
#